data_AF-A0A7Y5JQE5-F1
#
_entry.id   AF-A0A7Y5JQE5-F1
#
_cell.length_a   1.000
_cell.length_b   1.000
_cell.length_c   1.000
_cell.angle_alpha   90.00
_cell.angle_beta   90.00
_cell.angle_gamma   90.00
#
_symmetry.space_group_name_H-M   'P 1'
#
loop_
_entity.id
_entity.type
_entity.pdbx_description
1 polymer ?
#
loop_
_entity_poly.entity_id
_entity_poly.type
_entity_poly.pdbx_seq_one_letter_code
_entity_poly.pdbx_strand_id
1 'polypeptide(L)' 'MTDPVLDYIRAKGRANYVDMLADLRMTSADLYARLNTLITLNLIDVHLMPHSAREFTIATPKPKNATSKKSYR' A
#
# COMPACT_ATOMS: atom_id res chain seq x y z
N MET A 1 3.05 -17.20 -7.67
CA MET A 1 2.81 -17.23 -6.21
C MET A 1 2.24 -15.89 -5.83
N THR A 2 1.03 -15.86 -5.27
CA THR A 2 0.36 -14.63 -4.86
C THR A 2 0.85 -14.24 -3.45
N ASP A 3 1.18 -12.97 -3.24
CA ASP A 3 1.67 -12.51 -1.93
C ASP A 3 0.48 -12.30 -0.98
N PRO A 4 0.47 -12.95 0.20
CA PRO A 4 -0.67 -12.91 1.12
C PRO A 4 -0.96 -11.51 1.67
N VAL A 5 0.06 -10.66 1.81
CA VAL A 5 -0.10 -9.28 2.28
C VAL A 5 -0.75 -8.44 1.18
N LEU A 6 -0.28 -8.60 -0.06
CA LEU A 6 -0.86 -7.92 -1.20
C LEU A 6 -2.33 -8.31 -1.43
N ASP A 7 -2.65 -9.61 -1.36
CA ASP A 7 -4.02 -10.08 -1.51
C ASP A 7 -4.93 -9.61 -0.39
N TYR A 8 -4.43 -9.56 0.84
CA TYR A 8 -5.15 -9.00 1.97
C TYR A 8 -5.52 -7.54 1.75
N ILE A 9 -4.55 -6.71 1.32
CA ILE A 9 -4.79 -5.29 1.02
C ILE A 9 -5.78 -5.15 -0.15
N ARG A 10 -5.70 -6.00 -1.18
CA ARG A 10 -6.67 -6.02 -2.30
C ARG A 10 -8.08 -6.33 -1.83
N ALA A 11 -8.23 -7.35 -0.97
CA ALA A 11 -9.52 -7.80 -0.49
C ALA A 11 -10.19 -6.76 0.43
N LYS A 12 -9.41 -6.06 1.26
CA LYS A 12 -9.90 -5.04 2.20
C LYS A 12 -9.96 -3.63 1.60
N GLY A 13 -9.27 -3.38 0.49
CA GLY A 13 -9.06 -2.05 -0.10
C GLY A 13 -8.01 -1.21 0.63
N ARG A 14 -7.98 -1.30 1.96
CA ARG A 14 -6.97 -0.70 2.85
C ARG A 14 -6.72 -1.61 4.05
N ALA A 15 -5.50 -1.59 4.57
CA ALA A 15 -5.15 -2.35 5.78
C ALA A 15 -4.13 -1.58 6.62
N ASN A 16 -4.14 -1.76 7.94
CA ASN A 16 -3.08 -1.28 8.81
C ASN A 16 -2.18 -2.44 9.27
N TYR A 17 -1.01 -2.11 9.81
CA TYR A 17 -0.01 -3.10 10.22
C TYR A 17 -0.51 -4.06 11.31
N VAL A 18 -1.32 -3.55 12.26
CA VAL A 18 -1.80 -4.33 13.41
C VAL A 18 -2.82 -5.38 12.97
N ASP A 19 -3.77 -4.98 12.13
CA ASP A 19 -4.79 -5.89 11.59
C ASP A 19 -4.16 -6.99 10.73
N MET A 20 -3.16 -6.62 9.91
CA MET A 20 -2.43 -7.60 9.10
C MET A 20 -1.65 -8.61 9.95
N LEU A 21 -1.04 -8.19 11.07
CA LEU A 21 -0.37 -9.12 11.98
C LEU A 21 -1.35 -10.10 12.63
N ALA A 22 -2.51 -9.59 13.06
CA ALA A 22 -3.54 -10.39 13.71
C ALA A 22 -4.14 -11.43 12.75
N ASP A 23 -4.51 -11.02 11.54
CA ASP A 23 -5.24 -11.86 10.58
C ASP A 23 -4.31 -12.83 9.83
N LEU A 24 -3.13 -12.39 9.42
CA LEU A 24 -2.22 -13.21 8.61
C LEU A 24 -1.36 -14.16 9.44
N ARG A 25 -1.39 -14.02 10.78
CA ARG A 25 -0.61 -14.84 11.75
C ARG A 25 0.89 -14.91 11.38
N MET A 26 1.44 -13.78 10.93
CA MET A 26 2.85 -13.64 10.53
C MET A 26 3.66 -12.97 11.63
N THR A 27 4.98 -13.09 11.58
CA THR A 27 5.83 -12.33 12.50
C THR A 27 5.91 -10.86 12.08
N SER A 28 6.17 -9.98 13.05
CA SER A 28 6.39 -8.56 12.82
C SER A 28 7.50 -8.30 11.80
N ALA A 29 8.58 -9.06 11.88
CA ALA A 29 9.73 -8.96 10.98
C ALA A 29 9.37 -9.36 9.55
N ASP A 30 8.66 -10.48 9.37
CA ASP A 30 8.26 -10.96 8.04
C ASP A 30 7.27 -10.01 7.37
N LEU A 31 6.27 -9.53 8.11
CA LEU A 31 5.30 -8.57 7.59
C LEU A 31 5.98 -7.27 7.19
N TYR A 32 6.90 -6.78 8.01
CA TYR A 32 7.67 -5.57 7.71
C TYR A 32 8.51 -5.73 6.44
N ALA A 33 9.24 -6.85 6.31
CA ALA A 33 10.05 -7.14 5.14
C ALA A 33 9.19 -7.19 3.87
N ARG A 34 8.04 -7.88 3.92
CA ARG A 34 7.09 -7.97 2.80
C ARG A 34 6.50 -6.63 2.40
N LEU A 35 6.01 -5.85 3.36
CA LEU A 35 5.48 -4.52 3.08
C LEU A 35 6.54 -3.64 2.43
N ASN A 36 7.78 -3.65 2.92
CA ASN A 36 8.86 -2.89 2.32
C ASN A 36 9.19 -3.33 0.88
N THR A 37 9.15 -4.64 0.61
CA THR A 37 9.28 -5.17 -0.75
C THR A 37 8.13 -4.70 -1.65
N LEU A 38 6.87 -4.79 -1.19
CA LEU A 38 5.70 -4.36 -1.97
C LEU A 38 5.70 -2.85 -2.28
N ILE A 39 6.17 -2.03 -1.34
CA ILE A 39 6.35 -0.58 -1.54
C ILE A 39 7.44 -0.32 -2.57
N THR A 40 8.58 -1.02 -2.46
CA THR A 40 9.71 -0.88 -3.41
C THR A 40 9.31 -1.29 -4.83
N LEU A 41 8.46 -2.30 -4.95
CA LEU A 41 7.87 -2.74 -6.22
C LEU A 41 6.71 -1.83 -6.70
N ASN A 42 6.37 -0.77 -5.96
CA ASN A 42 5.28 0.14 -6.24
C ASN A 42 3.94 -0.59 -6.45
N LEU A 43 3.70 -1.65 -5.67
CA LEU A 43 2.47 -2.43 -5.66
C LEU A 43 1.47 -1.92 -4.63
N ILE A 44 1.97 -1.30 -3.55
CA ILE A 44 1.19 -0.68 -2.49
C ILE A 44 1.72 0.71 -2.15
N ASP A 45 0.84 1.58 -1.69
CA ASP A 45 1.14 2.91 -1.15
C ASP A 45 0.95 2.93 0.36
N VAL A 46 1.66 3.83 1.04
CA VAL A 46 1.54 4.07 2.49
C VAL A 46 0.94 5.45 2.72
N HIS A 47 -0.15 5.49 3.50
CA HIS A 47 -0.82 6.71 3.92
C HIS A 47 -0.64 6.90 5.42
N LEU A 48 -0.18 8.09 5.81
CA LEU A 48 -0.12 8.50 7.21
C LEU A 48 -1.46 9.10 7.62
N MET A 49 -2.16 8.45 8.55
CA MET A 49 -3.42 8.93 9.09
C MET A 49 -3.19 9.97 10.21
N PRO A 50 -4.19 10.81 10.53
CA PRO A 50 -4.07 11.89 11.53
C PRO A 50 -3.62 11.44 12.94
N HIS A 51 -3.78 10.16 13.27
CA HIS A 51 -3.38 9.57 14.56
C HIS A 51 -2.04 8.83 14.50
N SER A 52 -1.17 9.17 13.54
CA SER A 52 0.11 8.49 13.29
C SER A 52 -0.02 7.01 12.91
N ALA A 53 -1.23 6.52 12.63
CA ALA A 53 -1.45 5.19 12.10
C ALA A 53 -1.03 5.16 10.61
N ARG A 54 -0.39 4.06 10.20
CA ARG A 54 -0.04 3.82 8.80
C ARG A 54 -1.07 2.89 8.18
N GLU A 55 -1.72 3.36 7.13
CA GLU A 55 -2.57 2.54 6.26
C GLU A 55 -1.84 2.21 4.97
N PHE A 56 -2.05 0.99 4.48
CA PHE A 56 -1.48 0.46 3.26
C PHE A 56 -2.63 0.21 2.28
N THR A 57 -2.49 0.70 1.06
CA THR A 57 -3.49 0.58 -0.01
C THR A 57 -2.81 0.08 -1.28
N ILE A 58 -3.59 -0.44 -2.23
CA ILE A 58 -3.03 -0.79 -3.55
C ILE A 58 -2.56 0.49 -4.24
N ALA A 59 -1.35 0.44 -4.79
CA ALA A 59 -0.79 1.56 -5.50
C ALA A 59 -1.72 1.92 -6.66
N THR A 60 -2.26 3.14 -6.63
CA THR A 60 -3.02 3.61 -7.79
C THR A 60 -2.03 3.84 -8.93
N PRO A 61 -2.31 3.37 -10.16
CA PRO A 61 -1.48 3.71 -11.29
C PRO A 61 -1.44 5.23 -11.39
N LYS A 62 -0.30 5.85 -11.06
CA LYS A 62 -0.12 7.29 -11.18
C LYS A 62 -0.53 7.66 -12.61
N PRO A 63 -1.46 8.60 -12.81
CA PRO A 63 -1.85 9.01 -14.16
C PRO A 63 -0.58 9.46 -14.89
N LYS A 64 -0.15 8.67 -15.88
CA LYS A 64 0.93 9.06 -16.78
C LYS A 64 0.41 10.27 -17.56
N ASN A 65 1.00 11.44 -17.27
CA ASN A 65 0.81 12.69 -17.98
C ASN A 65 -0.57 13.34 -17.84
N ALA A 66 -0.75 14.12 -16.76
CA ALA A 66 -1.40 15.42 -16.96
C ALA A 66 -0.40 16.33 -17.69
N THR A 67 -0.29 16.17 -19.01
CA THR A 67 0.27 17.23 -19.85
C THR A 67 -0.66 18.42 -19.68
N SER A 68 -0.37 19.26 -18.68
CA SER A 68 -0.99 20.55 -18.51
C SER A 68 -0.65 21.34 -19.77
N LYS A 69 -1.52 21.24 -20.79
CA LYS A 69 -1.56 22.20 -21.88
C LYS A 69 -1.86 23.52 -21.20
N LYS A 70 -0.81 24.32 -20.97
CA LYS A 70 -0.92 25.75 -20.71
C LYS A 70 -1.93 26.32 -21.72
N SER A 71 -3.14 26.60 -21.27
CA SER A 71 -4.06 27.45 -22.03
C SER A 71 -3.56 28.87 -21.85
N TYR A 72 -2.76 29.34 -22.79
CA TYR A 72 -2.52 30.77 -22.99
C TYR A 72 -3.74 31.30 -23.75
N ARG A 73 -4.50 32.18 -23.12
CA ARG A 73 -5.47 33.07 -23.77
C ARG A 73 -5.29 34.45 -23.18
#